data_AF-A0A952Z7H0-F1
#
_entry.id   AF-A0A952Z7H0-F1
#
_cell.length_a   1.000
_cell.length_b   1.000
_cell.length_c   1.000
_cell.angle_alpha   90.00
_cell.angle_beta   90.00
_cell.angle_gamma   90.00
#
_symmetry.space_group_name_H-M   'P 1'
#
loop_
_entity.id
_entity.type
_entity.pdbx_description
1 polymer ?
#
loop_
_entity_poly.entity_id
_entity_poly.type
_entity_poly.pdbx_seq_one_letter_code
_entity_poly.pdbx_strand_id
1 'polypeptide(L)'
;MKQRMIVMNGFRILQSHNGQGWETVGTIKKVEKGIVAGVYNLFLSKEAEANNTVYEGIILYIDKEKEIVYQKVDKEFITHKLKPFKTKPTIGKNVSIRYDNNQLNLT
;
A
#
# COMPACT_ATOMS: atom_id res chain seq x y z
N MET A 1 -7.41 10.03 10.67
CA MET A 1 -6.83 9.02 11.60
C MET A 1 -5.55 8.49 11.01
N LYS A 2 -4.50 8.23 11.80
CA LYS A 2 -3.23 7.68 11.30
C LYS A 2 -3.35 6.16 11.25
N GLN A 3 -3.03 5.55 10.11
CA GLN A 3 -3.09 4.11 9.89
C GLN A 3 -1.69 3.56 9.60
N ARG A 4 -1.32 2.42 10.17
CA ARG A 4 -0.06 1.72 9.89
C ARG A 4 -0.28 0.23 9.74
N MET A 5 0.60 -0.45 9.03
CA MET A 5 0.66 -1.91 8.98
C MET A 5 1.93 -2.36 9.70
N ILE A 6 1.81 -3.33 10.60
CA ILE A 6 2.95 -4.00 11.23
C ILE A 6 3.07 -5.39 10.64
N VAL A 7 4.30 -5.77 10.26
CA VAL A 7 4.63 -7.13 9.87
C VAL A 7 5.62 -7.72 10.87
N MET A 8 5.23 -8.82 11.50
CA MET A 8 6.09 -9.57 12.42
C MET A 8 5.73 -11.06 12.37
N ASN A 9 6.73 -11.93 12.53
CA ASN A 9 6.54 -13.39 12.61
C ASN A 9 5.71 -14.00 11.46
N GLY A 10 5.80 -13.44 10.25
CA GLY A 10 5.03 -13.91 9.08
C GLY A 10 3.56 -13.48 9.05
N PHE A 11 3.14 -12.57 9.91
CA PHE A 11 1.80 -11.99 9.94
C PHE A 11 1.85 -10.49 9.73
N ARG A 12 0.74 -9.94 9.20
CA ARG A 12 0.49 -8.51 9.09
C ARG A 12 -0.73 -8.11 9.93
N ILE A 13 -0.61 -6.96 10.57
CA ILE A 13 -1.62 -6.37 11.46
C ILE A 13 -1.84 -4.94 11.01
N LEU A 14 -3.08 -4.56 10.74
CA LEU A 14 -3.43 -3.17 10.48
C LEU A 14 -3.77 -2.48 11.81
N GLN A 15 -3.24 -1.28 12.01
CA GLN A 15 -3.49 -0.49 13.20
C GLN A 15 -3.92 0.93 12.86
N SER A 16 -4.81 1.49 13.69
CA SER A 16 -5.21 2.89 13.64
C SER A 16 -4.81 3.58 14.94
N HIS A 17 -4.41 4.84 14.86
CA HIS A 17 -4.14 5.69 16.01
C HIS A 17 -5.39 6.49 16.38
N ASN A 18 -5.93 6.26 17.57
CA ASN A 18 -7.16 6.90 18.07
C ASN A 18 -6.92 8.18 18.89
N GLY A 19 -5.66 8.59 19.06
CA GLY A 19 -5.26 9.77 19.84
C GLY A 19 -4.60 9.41 21.17
N GLN A 20 -4.94 8.25 21.75
CA GLN A 20 -4.34 7.73 22.98
C GLN A 20 -3.32 6.61 22.71
N GLY A 21 -3.45 5.92 21.58
CA GLY A 21 -2.49 4.90 21.19
C GLY A 21 -2.83 4.24 19.86
N TRP A 22 -2.09 3.19 19.55
CA TRP A 22 -2.30 2.35 18.38
C TRP A 22 -3.15 1.14 18.74
N GLU A 23 -4.24 0.93 18.01
CA GLU A 23 -5.14 -0.20 18.19
C GLU A 23 -5.19 -1.03 16.91
N THR A 24 -5.27 -2.36 17.07
CA THR A 24 -5.49 -3.27 15.93
C THR A 24 -6.88 -3.03 15.35
N VAL A 25 -6.92 -2.76 14.05
CA VAL A 25 -8.15 -2.62 13.28
C VAL A 25 -8.23 -3.74 12.24
N GLY A 26 -9.34 -4.45 12.21
CA GLY A 26 -9.54 -5.61 11.32
C GLY A 26 -8.79 -6.87 11.77
N THR A 27 -8.69 -7.83 10.85
CA THR A 27 -8.15 -9.18 11.14
C THR A 27 -6.64 -9.26 10.91
N ILE A 28 -5.93 -9.95 11.81
CA ILE A 28 -4.54 -10.36 11.62
C ILE A 28 -4.48 -11.41 10.50
N LYS A 29 -3.66 -11.20 9.48
CA LYS A 29 -3.53 -12.10 8.33
C LYS A 29 -2.09 -12.53 8.14
N LYS A 30 -1.85 -13.68 7.50
CA LYS A 30 -0.50 -14.02 7.02
C LYS A 30 -0.02 -12.91 6.09
N VAL A 31 1.25 -12.54 6.21
CA VAL A 31 1.85 -11.57 5.31
C VAL A 31 2.12 -12.23 3.96
N GLU A 32 1.88 -11.49 2.88
CA GLU A 32 2.20 -11.94 1.54
C GLU A 32 3.71 -12.03 1.32
N LYS A 33 4.14 -13.03 0.53
CA LYS A 33 5.55 -13.22 0.16
C LYS A 33 6.08 -11.94 -0.51
N GLY A 34 7.26 -11.48 -0.08
CA GLY A 34 7.91 -10.27 -0.57
C GLY A 34 7.85 -9.11 0.42
N ILE A 35 6.87 -9.08 1.32
CA ILE A 35 6.80 -8.07 2.39
C ILE A 35 7.57 -8.58 3.61
N VAL A 36 8.61 -7.85 4.00
CA VAL A 36 9.49 -8.20 5.12
C VAL A 36 8.95 -7.68 6.45
N ALA A 37 9.51 -8.16 7.57
CA ALA A 37 9.17 -7.65 8.89
C ALA A 37 9.47 -6.15 9.02
N GLY A 38 8.61 -5.41 9.70
CA GLY A 38 8.76 -3.97 9.87
C GLY A 38 7.46 -3.23 10.18
N VAL A 39 7.58 -1.92 10.39
CA VAL A 39 6.46 -1.00 10.61
C VAL A 39 6.29 -0.13 9.37
N TYR A 40 5.14 -0.24 8.72
CA TYR A 40 4.79 0.47 7.49
C TYR A 40 3.77 1.55 7.83
N ASN A 41 4.24 2.79 7.99
CA ASN A 41 3.42 3.94 8.37
C ASN A 41 2.61 4.45 7.16
N LEU A 42 1.50 3.76 6.85
CA LEU A 42 0.64 4.09 5.70
C LEU A 42 0.13 5.53 5.73
N PHE A 43 -0.04 6.13 6.91
CA PHE A 43 -0.44 7.55 7.04
C PHE A 43 0.59 8.56 6.51
N LEU A 44 1.83 8.14 6.25
CA LEU A 44 2.85 8.97 5.61
C LEU A 44 2.76 8.93 4.07
N SER A 45 1.78 8.23 3.51
CA SER A 45 1.65 8.08 2.07
C SER A 45 1.35 9.39 1.36
N LYS A 46 1.98 9.58 0.20
CA LYS A 46 1.71 10.66 -0.74
C LYS A 46 0.85 10.12 -1.89
N GLU A 47 -0.10 10.90 -2.36
CA GLU A 47 -0.84 10.57 -3.58
C GLU A 47 0.14 10.58 -4.77
N ALA A 48 0.02 9.57 -5.64
CA ALA A 48 0.81 9.49 -6.84
C ALA A 48 0.50 10.67 -7.79
N GLU A 49 1.53 11.19 -8.43
CA GLU A 49 1.42 12.23 -9.43
C GLU A 49 0.93 11.63 -10.75
N ALA A 50 -0.06 12.29 -11.38
CA ALA A 50 -0.66 11.79 -12.63
C ALA A 50 0.25 11.98 -13.87
N ASN A 51 1.29 12.80 -13.77
CA ASN A 51 2.07 13.28 -14.92
C ASN A 51 3.28 12.40 -15.24
N ASN A 52 3.02 11.22 -15.83
CA ASN A 52 4.04 10.35 -16.42
C ASN A 52 5.14 9.88 -15.45
N THR A 53 4.89 9.97 -14.14
CA THR A 53 5.76 9.46 -13.10
C THR A 53 5.62 7.94 -13.03
N VAL A 54 6.76 7.25 -12.96
CA VAL A 54 6.85 5.80 -12.80
C VAL A 54 7.21 5.49 -11.36
N TYR A 55 6.43 4.62 -10.72
CA TYR A 55 6.64 4.21 -9.35
C TYR A 55 7.02 2.73 -9.29
N GLU A 56 8.26 2.46 -8.91
CA GLU A 56 8.81 1.11 -8.81
C GLU A 56 8.89 0.66 -7.36
N GLY A 57 8.23 -0.45 -7.05
CA GLY A 57 8.16 -0.89 -5.67
C GLY A 57 7.10 -1.94 -5.39
N ILE A 58 7.05 -2.35 -4.13
CA ILE A 58 6.19 -3.44 -3.67
C ILE A 58 4.79 -2.94 -3.31
N ILE A 59 3.75 -3.62 -3.76
CA ILE A 59 2.38 -3.38 -3.31
C ILE A 59 2.23 -3.90 -1.88
N LEU A 60 2.03 -3.00 -0.91
CA LEU A 60 1.93 -3.33 0.51
C LEU A 60 0.52 -3.71 0.94
N TYR A 61 -0.48 -2.94 0.49
CA TYR A 61 -1.83 -3.03 0.99
C TYR A 61 -2.82 -2.51 -0.05
N ILE A 62 -4.01 -3.11 -0.10
CA ILE A 62 -5.12 -2.65 -0.91
C ILE A 62 -6.29 -2.44 0.03
N ASP A 63 -6.68 -1.18 0.20
CA ASP A 63 -7.85 -0.78 0.96
C ASP A 63 -9.04 -0.74 -0.01
N LYS A 64 -9.84 -1.80 0.00
CA LYS A 64 -10.99 -1.91 -0.91
C LYS A 64 -12.12 -0.96 -0.54
N GLU A 65 -12.25 -0.60 0.74
CA GLU A 65 -13.29 0.34 1.20
C GLU A 65 -12.98 1.76 0.76
N LYS A 66 -11.70 2.16 0.83
CA LYS A 66 -11.24 3.47 0.36
C LYS A 66 -10.88 3.50 -1.13
N GLU A 67 -10.89 2.34 -1.79
CA GLU A 67 -10.45 2.16 -3.18
C GLU A 67 -9.02 2.67 -3.42
N ILE A 68 -8.10 2.37 -2.49
CA ILE A 68 -6.69 2.82 -2.52
C ILE A 68 -5.74 1.63 -2.54
N VAL A 69 -4.69 1.75 -3.35
CA VAL A 69 -3.55 0.83 -3.41
C VAL A 69 -2.33 1.54 -2.81
N TYR A 70 -1.70 0.92 -1.81
CA TYR A 70 -0.47 1.41 -1.19
C TYR A 70 0.73 0.66 -1.77
N GLN A 71 1.69 1.41 -2.30
CA GLN A 71 2.97 0.92 -2.78
C GLN A 71 4.10 1.48 -1.91
N LYS A 72 5.12 0.68 -1.62
CA LYS A 72 6.37 1.17 -1.04
C LYS A 72 7.41 1.31 -2.13
N VAL A 73 7.83 2.54 -2.37
CA VAL A 73 8.81 2.95 -3.39
C VAL A 73 10.05 3.42 -2.64
N ASP A 74 11.11 2.62 -2.65
CA ASP A 74 12.26 2.78 -1.75
C ASP A 74 11.83 3.04 -0.29
N LYS A 75 12.05 4.23 0.27
CA LYS A 75 11.68 4.60 1.65
C LYS A 75 10.32 5.30 1.76
N GLU A 76 9.69 5.61 0.64
CA GLU A 76 8.43 6.33 0.58
C GLU A 76 7.22 5.40 0.44
N PHE A 77 6.06 5.94 0.77
CA PHE A 77 4.77 5.28 0.59
C PHE A 77 3.96 6.08 -0.42
N ILE A 78 3.54 5.43 -1.49
CA ILE A 78 2.77 6.05 -2.57
C ILE A 78 1.39 5.41 -2.61
N THR A 79 0.35 6.23 -2.77
CA THR A 79 -1.02 5.76 -2.94
C THR A 79 -1.53 6.00 -4.35
N HIS A 80 -2.20 4.99 -4.89
CA HIS A 80 -2.86 5.02 -6.19
C HIS A 80 -4.35 4.73 -6.01
N LYS A 81 -5.20 5.35 -6.84
CA LYS A 81 -6.62 4.98 -6.93
C LYS A 81 -6.73 3.56 -7.51
N LEU A 82 -7.59 2.73 -6.95
CA LEU A 82 -7.75 1.33 -7.37
C LEU A 82 -8.49 1.20 -8.71
N LYS A 83 -9.48 2.07 -8.98
CA LYS A 83 -10.33 2.00 -10.18
C LYS A 83 -9.57 2.03 -11.52
N PRO A 84 -8.55 2.89 -11.72
CA PRO A 84 -7.93 3.04 -13.04
C PRO A 84 -6.98 1.90 -13.45
N PHE A 85 -6.72 0.92 -12.58
CA PHE A 85 -5.85 -0.21 -12.90
C PHE A 85 -6.48 -1.12 -13.96
N LYS A 86 -5.82 -1.28 -15.11
CA LYS A 86 -6.23 -2.27 -16.13
C LYS A 86 -6.08 -3.70 -15.62
N THR A 87 -4.98 -3.97 -14.92
CA THR A 87 -4.67 -5.26 -14.31
C THR A 87 -4.73 -5.12 -12.80
N LYS A 88 -5.45 -6.02 -12.13
CA LYS A 88 -5.62 -5.96 -10.67
C LYS A 88 -4.26 -6.06 -9.97
N PRO A 89 -3.89 -5.10 -9.10
CA PRO A 89 -2.65 -5.16 -8.35
C PRO A 89 -2.69 -6.31 -7.35
N THR A 90 -1.53 -6.93 -7.12
CA THR A 90 -1.37 -8.06 -6.21
C THR A 90 -0.43 -7.69 -5.07
N ILE A 91 -0.88 -7.84 -3.83
CA ILE A 91 -0.08 -7.55 -2.62
C ILE A 91 1.16 -8.44 -2.59
N GLY A 92 2.30 -7.87 -2.20
CA GLY A 92 3.59 -8.55 -2.09
C GLY A 92 4.38 -8.62 -3.41
N LYS A 93 3.82 -8.16 -4.52
CA LYS A 93 4.54 -8.10 -5.81
C LYS A 93 5.30 -6.78 -5.94
N ASN A 94 6.56 -6.88 -6.38
CA ASN A 94 7.32 -5.74 -6.86
C ASN A 94 6.89 -5.45 -8.29
N VAL A 95 6.50 -4.21 -8.57
CA VAL A 95 5.90 -3.80 -9.84
C VAL A 95 6.33 -2.40 -10.20
N SER A 96 6.23 -2.06 -11.49
CA SER A 96 6.30 -0.70 -11.99
C SER A 96 4.90 -0.20 -12.30
N ILE A 97 4.49 0.91 -11.70
CA ILE A 97 3.18 1.56 -11.93
C ILE A 97 3.39 2.85 -12.69
N ARG A 98 2.73 2.99 -13.84
CA ARG A 98 2.75 4.20 -14.67
C ARG A 98 1.34 4.66 -15.01
N TYR A 99 1.12 5.97 -14.91
CA TYR A 99 -0.08 6.64 -15.41
C TYR A 99 0.03 6.88 -16.91
N ASP A 100 -0.97 6.42 -17.66
CA ASP A 100 -1.07 6.56 -19.11
C ASP A 100 -2.53 6.87 -19.46
N ASN A 101 -2.79 8.11 -19.91
CA ASN A 101 -4.12 8.58 -20.31
C ASN A 101 -5.23 8.25 -19.29
N ASN A 102 -5.01 8.62 -18.03
CA ASN A 102 -5.88 8.32 -16.87
C ASN A 102 -6.06 6.83 -16.53
N GLN A 103 -5.30 5.93 -17.14
CA GLN A 103 -5.26 4.51 -16.77
C GLN A 103 -3.93 4.17 -16.10
N LEU A 104 -3.96 3.17 -15.21
CA LEU A 104 -2.80 2.66 -14.51
C LEU A 104 -2.38 1.34 -15.13
N ASN A 105 -1.19 1.34 -15.72
CA ASN A 105 -0.54 0.14 -16.20
C ASN A 105 0.41 -0.39 -15.12
N LEU A 106 0.43 -1.70 -14.97
CA LEU A 106 1.27 -2.43 -14.03
C LEU A 106 2.09 -3.47 -14.80
N THR A 107 3.41 -3.41 -14.68
CA THR A 107 4.38 -4.34 -15.30
C THR A 107 5.28 -4.96 -14.26
#